data_AF-K3WX72-F1
#
_entry.id   AF-K3WX72-F1
#
_cell.length_a   1.000
_cell.length_b   1.000
_cell.length_c   1.000
_cell.angle_alpha   90.00
_cell.angle_beta   90.00
_cell.angle_gamma   90.00
#
_symmetry.space_group_name_H-M   'P 1'
#
loop_
_entity.id
_entity.type
_entity.pdbx_description
1 polymer ?
#
loop_
_entity_poly.entity_id
_entity_poly.type
_entity_poly.pdbx_seq_one_letter_code
_entity_poly.pdbx_strand_id
1 'polypeptide(L)'
;MADDGASSYAHGKPAEGMECLATMEDITEEDSNYCEYQTAPSGAWHPALFASDVVQQLLDTQFHQYMKAVQQPDCKAELRRLVNKGPPIYVEDKHALALPEGDTHVIKLWFAKDNEERSAKLDGALEGDARETLWAELKQLLDAMEEDKEEVR
;
A
#
# COMPACT_ATOMS: atom_id res chain seq x y z
N MET A 1 7.94 31.64 11.96
CA MET A 1 7.50 31.62 10.56
C MET A 1 8.17 30.39 9.97
N ALA A 2 7.41 29.30 9.85
CA ALA A 2 7.95 28.03 9.38
C ALA A 2 8.15 28.13 7.87
N ASP A 3 9.32 27.66 7.44
CA ASP A 3 9.82 27.64 6.07
C ASP A 3 9.03 26.58 5.30
N ASP A 4 8.05 27.00 4.49
CA ASP A 4 7.33 26.16 3.53
C ASP A 4 8.31 25.78 2.41
N GLY A 5 9.08 24.71 2.66
CA GLY A 5 9.91 24.03 1.67
C GLY A 5 9.04 23.32 0.63
N ALA A 6 8.37 24.09 -0.22
CA ALA A 6 7.73 23.58 -1.42
C ALA A 6 8.82 23.03 -2.34
N SER A 7 8.91 21.70 -2.40
CA SER A 7 9.73 20.97 -3.37
C SER A 7 9.41 21.52 -4.75
N SER A 8 10.44 21.95 -5.51
CA SER A 8 10.32 22.49 -6.86
C SER A 8 9.93 21.44 -7.92
N TYR A 9 9.31 20.34 -7.50
CA TYR A 9 8.84 19.27 -8.36
C TYR A 9 7.41 19.61 -8.79
N ALA A 10 7.21 19.78 -10.10
CA ALA A 10 5.87 19.90 -10.66
C ALA A 10 5.37 18.49 -10.96
N HIS A 11 4.22 18.14 -10.38
CA HIS A 11 3.51 16.89 -10.70
C HIS A 11 3.16 16.85 -12.20
N GLY A 12 3.18 15.63 -12.74
CA GLY A 12 2.92 15.34 -14.13
C GLY A 12 1.43 15.24 -14.48
N LYS A 13 1.18 14.75 -15.69
CA LYS A 13 -0.14 14.52 -16.27
C LYS A 13 -0.26 13.08 -16.74
N PRO A 14 -1.47 12.49 -16.79
CA PRO A 14 -1.64 11.15 -17.32
C PRO A 14 -1.23 11.06 -18.79
N ALA A 15 -0.79 9.88 -19.23
CA ALA A 15 -0.49 9.64 -20.63
C ALA A 15 -1.78 9.66 -21.47
N GLU A 16 -1.67 10.00 -22.76
CA GLU A 16 -2.81 9.94 -23.68
C GLU A 16 -3.35 8.50 -23.78
N GLY A 17 -4.67 8.33 -23.59
CA GLY A 17 -5.33 7.02 -23.61
C GLY A 17 -5.02 6.13 -22.41
N MET A 18 -4.58 6.72 -21.29
CA MET A 18 -4.36 5.99 -20.04
C MET A 18 -5.69 5.52 -19.45
N GLU A 19 -5.75 4.26 -19.03
CA GLU A 19 -6.93 3.65 -18.40
C GLU A 19 -6.55 3.07 -17.03
N CYS A 20 -7.51 3.10 -16.11
CA CYS A 20 -7.36 2.51 -14.79
C CYS A 20 -7.30 0.99 -14.89
N LEU A 21 -6.21 0.38 -14.44
CA LEU A 21 -6.04 -1.08 -14.52
C LEU A 21 -7.07 -1.88 -13.70
N ALA A 22 -7.79 -1.25 -12.77
CA ALA A 22 -8.82 -1.91 -11.95
C ALA A 22 -10.23 -1.80 -12.55
N THR A 23 -10.59 -0.62 -13.07
CA THR A 23 -11.95 -0.32 -13.53
C THR A 23 -12.09 -0.27 -15.05
N MET A 24 -10.97 -0.18 -15.78
CA MET A 24 -10.91 0.07 -17.23
C MET A 24 -11.55 1.41 -17.63
N GLU A 25 -11.69 2.34 -16.69
CA GLU A 25 -12.15 3.70 -16.95
C GLU A 25 -10.98 4.60 -17.33
N ASP A 26 -11.25 5.58 -18.19
CA ASP A 26 -10.25 6.54 -18.66
C ASP A 26 -9.67 7.35 -17.49
N ILE A 27 -8.35 7.52 -17.48
CA ILE A 27 -7.62 8.40 -16.58
C ILE A 27 -7.25 9.67 -17.36
N THR A 28 -7.92 10.78 -17.06
CA THR A 28 -7.82 12.02 -17.84
C THR A 28 -7.46 13.23 -16.98
N GLU A 29 -6.88 14.25 -17.60
CA GLU A 29 -6.68 15.55 -16.94
C GLU A 29 -8.01 16.24 -16.66
N GLU A 30 -8.98 16.12 -17.57
CA GLU A 30 -10.32 16.74 -17.46
C GLU A 30 -11.06 16.27 -16.21
N ASP A 31 -11.05 14.97 -15.94
CA ASP A 31 -11.72 14.39 -14.78
C ASP A 31 -10.89 14.51 -13.50
N SER A 32 -9.61 14.91 -13.61
CA SER A 32 -8.66 15.01 -12.49
C SER A 32 -8.61 13.73 -11.63
N ASN A 33 -8.85 12.58 -12.26
CA ASN A 33 -9.02 11.30 -11.61
C ASN A 33 -7.71 10.49 -11.51
N TYR A 34 -6.56 11.13 -11.64
CA TYR A 34 -5.23 10.52 -11.54
C TYR A 34 -4.51 10.89 -10.24
N CYS A 35 -3.48 10.12 -9.91
CA CYS A 35 -2.60 10.41 -8.79
C CYS A 35 -1.16 9.96 -9.10
N GLU A 36 -0.22 10.54 -8.38
CA GLU A 36 1.18 10.12 -8.37
C GLU A 36 1.55 9.53 -7.01
N TYR A 37 2.61 8.74 -6.99
CA TYR A 37 3.15 8.16 -5.78
C TYR A 37 4.65 8.36 -5.69
N GLN A 38 5.14 8.67 -4.48
CA GLN A 38 6.55 8.84 -4.21
C GLN A 38 7.12 7.59 -3.55
N THR A 39 8.23 7.09 -4.04
CA THR A 39 8.90 5.89 -3.52
C THR A 39 10.14 6.23 -2.70
N ALA A 40 10.53 5.31 -1.81
CA ALA A 40 11.73 5.43 -0.98
C ALA A 40 12.67 4.23 -1.16
N PRO A 41 14.01 4.44 -1.10
CA PRO A 41 14.68 5.67 -0.69
C PRO A 41 14.92 6.70 -1.80
N SER A 42 14.58 6.43 -3.07
CA SER A 42 14.89 7.34 -4.18
C SER A 42 14.24 8.73 -4.04
N GLY A 43 13.05 8.82 -3.44
CA GLY A 43 12.26 10.04 -3.40
C GLY A 43 11.63 10.40 -4.75
N ALA A 44 11.64 9.48 -5.72
CA ALA A 44 11.10 9.71 -7.04
C ALA A 44 9.57 9.62 -7.05
N TRP A 45 8.92 10.53 -7.79
CA TRP A 45 7.49 10.51 -8.07
C TRP A 45 7.21 9.73 -9.36
N HIS A 46 6.14 8.94 -9.35
CA HIS A 46 5.72 8.10 -10.46
C HIS A 46 4.20 8.21 -10.66
N PRO A 47 3.71 8.11 -11.91
CA PRO A 47 2.28 8.06 -12.17
C PRO A 47 1.68 6.72 -11.73
N ALA A 48 0.57 6.74 -10.99
CA ALA A 48 -0.17 5.53 -10.66
C ALA A 48 -0.98 5.03 -11.87
N LEU A 49 -1.04 3.71 -12.08
CA LEU A 49 -1.89 3.11 -13.14
C LEU A 49 -3.32 2.82 -12.68
N PHE A 50 -3.70 3.33 -11.50
CA PHE A 50 -5.04 3.31 -10.97
C PHE A 50 -5.57 4.74 -10.86
N ALA A 51 -6.89 4.87 -11.00
CA ALA A 51 -7.57 6.12 -10.72
C ALA A 51 -7.44 6.47 -9.23
N SER A 52 -7.52 7.78 -8.94
CA SER A 52 -7.35 8.37 -7.62
C SER A 52 -8.27 7.79 -6.55
N ASP A 53 -9.50 7.42 -6.91
CA ASP A 53 -10.48 6.80 -6.03
C ASP A 53 -10.12 5.35 -5.69
N VAL A 54 -9.62 4.59 -6.66
CA VAL A 54 -9.11 3.23 -6.45
C VAL A 54 -7.89 3.26 -5.52
N VAL A 55 -6.96 4.19 -5.71
CA VAL A 55 -5.81 4.35 -4.80
C VAL A 55 -6.26 4.75 -3.40
N GLN A 56 -7.24 5.65 -3.29
CA GLN A 56 -7.83 5.99 -1.99
C GLN A 56 -8.49 4.76 -1.32
N GLN A 57 -9.22 3.96 -2.08
CA GLN A 57 -9.82 2.73 -1.57
C GLN A 57 -8.76 1.73 -1.08
N LEU A 58 -7.61 1.63 -1.75
CA LEU A 58 -6.50 0.80 -1.25
C LEU A 58 -5.98 1.29 0.10
N LEU A 59 -5.78 2.61 0.28
CA LEU A 59 -5.40 3.19 1.57
C LEU A 59 -6.39 2.81 2.68
N ASP A 60 -7.67 2.91 2.38
CA ASP A 60 -8.74 2.75 3.38
C ASP A 60 -9.04 1.28 3.69
N THR A 61 -8.59 0.32 2.87
CA THR A 61 -9.04 -1.08 3.00
C THR A 61 -7.92 -2.11 3.10
N GLN A 62 -6.73 -1.87 2.57
CA GLN A 62 -5.69 -2.91 2.46
C GLN A 62 -5.25 -3.46 3.82
N PHE A 63 -5.10 -2.60 4.84
CA PHE A 63 -4.75 -3.05 6.19
C PHE A 63 -5.91 -3.83 6.84
N HIS A 64 -7.15 -3.38 6.69
CA HIS A 64 -8.32 -4.10 7.23
C HIS A 64 -8.52 -5.46 6.56
N GLN A 65 -8.26 -5.54 5.25
CA GLN A 65 -8.24 -6.80 4.51
C GLN A 65 -7.15 -7.74 5.04
N TYR A 66 -5.94 -7.23 5.31
CA TYR A 66 -4.89 -8.00 5.97
C TYR A 66 -5.33 -8.54 7.32
N MET A 67 -5.89 -7.67 8.19
CA MET A 67 -6.37 -8.06 9.52
C MET A 67 -7.45 -9.14 9.45
N LYS A 68 -8.40 -8.99 8.53
CA LYS A 68 -9.43 -10.02 8.30
C LYS A 68 -8.81 -11.35 7.85
N ALA A 69 -7.85 -11.30 6.93
CA ALA A 69 -7.21 -12.50 6.38
C ALA A 69 -6.34 -13.24 7.40
N VAL A 70 -5.69 -12.54 8.34
CA VAL A 70 -4.93 -13.20 9.43
C VAL A 70 -5.81 -13.69 10.57
N GLN A 71 -6.97 -13.06 10.82
CA GLN A 71 -7.93 -13.50 11.84
C GLN A 71 -8.79 -14.68 11.38
N GLN A 72 -9.09 -14.76 10.09
CA GLN A 72 -9.91 -15.80 9.47
C GLN A 72 -9.21 -16.34 8.21
N PRO A 73 -8.05 -16.99 8.34
CA PRO A 73 -7.33 -17.50 7.18
C PRO A 73 -8.06 -18.67 6.54
N ASP A 74 -8.27 -18.63 5.23
CA ASP A 74 -8.91 -19.72 4.49
C ASP A 74 -8.04 -20.97 4.46
N CYS A 75 -6.71 -20.79 4.46
CA CYS A 75 -5.77 -21.89 4.56
C CYS A 75 -4.47 -21.50 5.28
N LYS A 76 -3.77 -22.53 5.80
CA LYS A 76 -2.49 -22.34 6.48
C LYS A 76 -1.39 -21.76 5.59
N ALA A 77 -1.37 -22.15 4.31
CA ALA A 77 -0.39 -21.65 3.35
C ALA A 77 -0.55 -20.14 3.13
N GLU A 78 -1.79 -19.66 3.10
CA GLU A 78 -2.11 -18.24 3.03
C GLU A 78 -1.70 -17.51 4.31
N LEU A 79 -2.06 -18.03 5.49
CA LEU A 79 -1.63 -17.45 6.76
C LEU A 79 -0.11 -17.32 6.82
N ARG A 80 0.63 -18.38 6.47
CA ARG A 80 2.10 -18.36 6.45
C ARG A 80 2.64 -17.29 5.51
N ARG A 81 2.05 -17.11 4.33
CA ARG A 81 2.45 -16.06 3.38
C ARG A 81 2.20 -14.66 3.97
N LEU A 82 1.03 -14.45 4.58
CA LEU A 82 0.65 -13.17 5.19
C LEU A 82 1.55 -12.82 6.39
N VAL A 83 1.80 -13.78 7.27
CA VAL A 83 2.67 -13.61 8.44
C VAL A 83 4.12 -13.41 8.01
N ASN A 84 4.61 -14.13 7.00
CA ASN A 84 5.97 -13.91 6.49
C ASN A 84 6.16 -12.51 5.88
N LYS A 85 5.12 -11.99 5.23
CA LYS A 85 5.12 -10.62 4.71
C LYS A 85 5.06 -9.58 5.84
N GLY A 86 4.32 -9.91 6.90
CA GLY A 86 4.09 -9.06 8.05
C GLY A 86 2.99 -8.01 7.80
N PRO A 87 2.58 -7.29 8.86
CA PRO A 87 1.54 -6.27 8.74
C PRO A 87 1.99 -5.14 7.81
N PRO A 88 1.16 -4.78 6.80
CA PRO A 88 1.50 -3.72 5.86
C PRO A 88 1.40 -2.35 6.55
N ILE A 89 2.33 -1.44 6.21
CA ILE A 89 2.33 -0.06 6.71
C ILE A 89 1.85 0.90 5.62
N TYR A 90 2.40 0.75 4.42
CA TYR A 90 2.16 1.63 3.28
C TYR A 90 1.35 0.90 2.22
N VAL A 91 0.62 1.67 1.40
CA VAL A 91 -0.07 1.13 0.24
C VAL A 91 0.92 0.49 -0.73
N GLU A 92 0.53 -0.68 -1.23
CA GLU A 92 1.27 -1.40 -2.25
C GLU A 92 0.31 -1.92 -3.32
N ASP A 93 0.75 -1.86 -4.58
CA ASP A 93 0.20 -2.69 -5.65
C ASP A 93 1.32 -2.99 -6.65
N LYS A 94 1.49 -4.27 -6.98
CA LYS A 94 2.61 -4.74 -7.82
C LYS A 94 2.57 -4.21 -9.27
N HIS A 95 1.40 -3.79 -9.73
CA HIS A 95 1.17 -3.38 -11.11
C HIS A 95 0.93 -1.89 -11.20
N ALA A 96 0.02 -1.36 -10.38
CA ALA A 96 -0.38 0.04 -10.44
C ALA A 96 0.54 0.99 -9.67
N LEU A 97 1.25 0.48 -8.66
CA LEU A 97 2.19 1.22 -7.81
C LEU A 97 3.56 0.52 -7.78
N ALA A 98 4.04 0.13 -8.96
CA ALA A 98 5.24 -0.67 -9.11
C ALA A 98 6.48 0.06 -8.55
N LEU A 99 7.23 -0.61 -7.69
CA LEU A 99 8.45 -0.06 -7.12
C LEU A 99 9.62 -0.24 -8.09
N PRO A 100 10.39 0.83 -8.39
CA PRO A 100 11.60 0.70 -9.20
C PRO A 100 12.68 -0.07 -8.42
N GLU A 101 13.70 -0.55 -9.15
CA GLU A 101 14.81 -1.29 -8.53
C GLU A 101 15.53 -0.42 -7.47
N GLY A 102 15.69 -0.98 -6.27
CA GLY A 102 16.32 -0.30 -5.13
C GLY A 102 15.33 0.39 -4.19
N ASP A 103 14.10 0.65 -4.64
CA ASP A 103 13.04 1.17 -3.77
C ASP A 103 12.28 0.04 -3.06
N THR A 104 11.77 0.39 -1.89
CA THR A 104 11.23 -0.58 -0.93
C THR A 104 9.76 -0.37 -0.61
N HIS A 105 9.27 0.87 -0.66
CA HIS A 105 7.87 1.20 -0.36
C HIS A 105 7.49 2.58 -0.92
N VAL A 106 6.18 2.81 -1.00
CA VAL A 106 5.59 4.11 -1.28
C VAL A 106 5.52 4.92 0.03
N ILE A 107 5.92 6.19 0.00
CA ILE A 107 5.93 7.07 1.17
C ILE A 107 4.90 8.19 1.11
N LYS A 108 4.58 8.67 -0.09
CA LYS A 108 3.58 9.72 -0.32
C LYS A 108 2.74 9.46 -1.55
N LEU A 109 1.57 10.08 -1.58
CA LEU A 109 0.66 10.12 -2.70
C LEU A 109 0.30 11.57 -2.98
N TRP A 110 0.12 11.92 -4.24
CA TRP A 110 -0.42 13.22 -4.63
C TRP A 110 -1.65 13.01 -5.50
N PHE A 111 -2.73 13.72 -5.18
CA PHE A 111 -4.02 13.57 -5.86
C PHE A 111 -4.32 14.79 -6.72
N ALA A 112 -4.57 14.59 -8.01
CA ALA A 112 -4.82 15.70 -8.94
C ALA A 112 -6.12 16.46 -8.62
N LYS A 113 -7.15 15.77 -8.13
CA LYS A 113 -8.47 16.34 -7.80
C LYS A 113 -8.45 17.49 -6.79
N ASP A 114 -7.51 17.45 -5.83
CA ASP A 114 -7.40 18.43 -4.74
C ASP A 114 -6.01 19.06 -4.66
N ASN A 115 -5.07 18.57 -5.48
CA ASN A 115 -3.69 19.02 -5.54
C ASN A 115 -2.97 18.90 -4.17
N GLU A 116 -3.30 17.85 -3.40
CA GLU A 116 -2.71 17.61 -2.08
C GLU A 116 -1.77 16.41 -2.07
N GLU A 117 -0.62 16.57 -1.39
CA GLU A 117 0.23 15.46 -0.98
C GLU A 117 -0.28 14.86 0.34
N ARG A 118 -0.39 13.53 0.38
CA ARG A 118 -0.82 12.74 1.53
C ARG A 118 0.18 11.65 1.83
N SER A 119 0.17 11.18 3.07
CA SER A 119 0.94 9.99 3.45
C SER A 119 0.40 8.75 2.73
N ALA A 120 1.29 7.88 2.28
CA ALA A 120 0.95 6.58 1.71
C ALA A 120 0.62 5.52 2.78
N LYS A 121 0.59 5.90 4.06
CA LYS A 121 0.28 5.00 5.18
C LYS A 121 -1.18 4.55 5.10
N LEU A 122 -1.40 3.25 5.24
CA LEU A 122 -2.74 2.65 5.23
C LEU A 122 -3.55 3.06 6.46
N ASP A 123 -4.87 3.17 6.30
CA ASP A 123 -5.78 3.37 7.42
C ASP A 123 -5.67 2.21 8.43
N GLY A 124 -5.50 2.54 9.71
CA GLY A 124 -5.31 1.58 10.78
C GLY A 124 -3.92 0.92 10.86
N ALA A 125 -3.00 1.20 9.92
CA ALA A 125 -1.67 0.60 9.96
C ALA A 125 -0.89 0.95 11.24
N LEU A 126 -0.35 -0.10 11.86
CA LEU A 126 0.52 0.00 13.03
C LEU A 126 1.96 0.29 12.61
N GLU A 127 2.68 1.04 13.45
CA GLU A 127 4.10 1.34 13.27
C GLU A 127 4.87 1.11 14.57
N GLY A 128 6.20 0.96 14.46
CA GLY A 128 7.09 0.76 15.60
C GLY A 128 6.70 -0.45 16.45
N ASP A 129 6.76 -0.29 17.77
CA ASP A 129 6.56 -1.36 18.75
C ASP A 129 5.18 -2.02 18.64
N ALA A 130 4.14 -1.27 18.26
CA ALA A 130 2.79 -1.82 18.11
C ALA A 130 2.72 -2.81 16.94
N ARG A 131 3.41 -2.49 15.83
CA ARG A 131 3.50 -3.39 14.67
C ARG A 131 4.32 -4.64 15.00
N GLU A 132 5.46 -4.45 15.65
CA GLU A 132 6.34 -5.57 16.02
C GLU A 132 5.65 -6.51 17.02
N THR A 133 4.89 -5.96 17.97
CA THR A 133 4.06 -6.74 18.90
C THR A 133 3.03 -7.58 18.16
N LEU A 134 2.22 -6.96 17.30
CA LEU A 134 1.23 -7.67 16.49
C LEU A 134 1.91 -8.76 15.63
N TRP A 135 3.04 -8.44 15.02
CA TRP A 135 3.73 -9.38 14.16
C TRP A 135 4.30 -10.57 14.95
N ALA A 136 4.81 -10.34 16.16
CA ALA A 136 5.27 -11.40 17.06
C ALA A 136 4.12 -12.32 17.49
N GLU A 137 2.96 -11.77 17.85
CA GLU A 137 1.76 -12.54 18.19
C GLU A 137 1.31 -13.41 17.00
N LEU A 138 1.30 -12.85 15.79
CA LEU A 138 0.95 -13.59 14.57
C LEU A 138 1.93 -14.72 14.26
N LYS A 139 3.24 -14.52 14.50
CA LYS A 139 4.24 -15.59 14.35
C LYS A 139 4.02 -16.71 15.36
N GLN A 140 3.77 -16.38 16.63
CA GLN A 140 3.47 -17.37 17.67
C GLN A 140 2.21 -18.18 17.35
N LEU A 141 1.16 -17.53 16.82
CA LEU A 141 -0.06 -18.22 16.39
C LEU A 141 0.23 -19.19 15.25
N LEU A 142 1.04 -18.79 14.27
CA LEU A 142 1.44 -19.67 13.17
C LEU A 142 2.23 -20.89 13.67
N ASP A 143 3.17 -20.69 14.58
CA ASP A 143 4.00 -21.75 15.16
C ASP A 143 3.15 -22.76 15.94
N ALA A 144 2.24 -22.29 16.81
CA ALA A 144 1.31 -23.17 17.53
C ALA A 144 0.45 -24.04 16.58
N MET A 145 0.00 -23.46 15.47
CA MET A 145 -0.73 -24.22 14.44
C MET A 145 0.15 -25.24 13.68
N GLU A 146 1.47 -25.07 13.63
CA GLU A 146 2.44 -26.06 13.10
C GLU A 146 2.70 -27.19 14.09
N GLU A 147 2.85 -26.88 15.38
CA GLU A 147 3.10 -27.87 16.43
C GLU A 147 1.91 -28.84 16.64
N ASP A 148 0.67 -28.35 16.60
CA ASP A 148 -0.56 -29.17 16.71
C ASP A 148 -0.66 -30.27 15.62
N LYS A 149 0.10 -30.18 14.53
CA LYS A 149 0.15 -31.23 13.49
C LYS A 149 1.20 -32.31 13.74
N GLU A 150 2.25 -32.01 14.51
CA GLU A 150 3.32 -32.99 14.76
C GLU A 150 2.93 -34.01 15.83
N GLU A 151 2.04 -33.65 16.77
CA GLU A 151 1.58 -34.58 17.81
C GLU A 151 0.55 -35.63 17.34
N VAL A 152 -0.03 -35.47 16.14
CA VAL A 152 -1.05 -36.41 15.59
C VAL A 152 -0.44 -37.41 14.59
N ARG A 153 0.89 -37.55 14.55
CA ARG A 153 1.58 -38.41 13.57
C ARG A 153 2.30 -39.61 14.18
#